data_AF-A0A537J403-F1
#
_entry.id   AF-A0A537J403-F1
#
_cell.length_a   1.000
_cell.length_b   1.000
_cell.length_c   1.000
_cell.angle_alpha   90.00
_cell.angle_beta   90.00
_cell.angle_gamma   90.00
#
_symmetry.space_group_name_H-M   'P 1'
#
loop_
_entity.id
_entity.type
_entity.pdbx_description
1 polymer ?
#
loop_
_entity_poly.entity_id
_entity_poly.type
_entity_poly.pdbx_seq_one_letter_code
_entity_poly.pdbx_strand_id
1 'polypeptide(L)' 'MFRTDPRTLLFLLPAVLIAATCHEFAHALVADRLGDPTPRQLGRLTLNPLVHLD' A
#
# COMPACT_ATOMS: atom_id res chain seq x y z
N MET A 1 24.39 -12.20 -5.35
CA MET A 1 24.09 -10.95 -4.62
C MET A 1 22.75 -10.99 -3.87
N PHE A 2 21.83 -11.93 -4.13
CA PHE A 2 20.76 -12.24 -3.16
C PHE A 2 20.55 -13.75 -3.10
N ARG A 3 20.91 -14.37 -1.96
CA ARG A 3 20.42 -15.70 -1.57
C ARG A 3 19.22 -15.42 -0.68
N THR A 4 18.02 -15.44 -1.24
CA THR A 4 16.80 -15.30 -0.45
C THR A 4 16.37 -16.69 -0.03
N ASP A 5 16.68 -17.04 1.22
CA ASP A 5 16.15 -18.27 1.81
C ASP A 5 14.61 -18.19 1.81
N PRO A 6 13.89 -19.30 1.59
CA PRO A 6 12.42 -19.31 1.60
C PRO A 6 11.81 -18.75 2.88
N ARG A 7 12.55 -18.83 3.99
CA ARG A 7 12.19 -18.24 5.29
C ARG A 7 12.18 -16.72 5.25
N THR A 8 13.10 -16.11 4.50
CA THR A 8 13.16 -14.65 4.34
C THR A 8 11.94 -14.13 3.58
N LEU A 9 11.48 -14.85 2.55
CA LEU A 9 10.26 -14.51 1.80
C LEU A 9 9.03 -14.49 2.71
N LEU A 10 8.93 -15.40 3.69
CA LEU A 10 7.84 -15.46 4.65
C LEU A 10 7.68 -14.14 5.44
N PHE A 11 8.79 -13.48 5.77
CA PHE A 11 8.78 -12.22 6.50
C PHE A 11 8.74 -11.00 5.58
N LEU A 12 9.40 -11.10 4.42
CA LEU A 12 9.54 -9.98 3.50
C LEU A 12 8.23 -9.69 2.76
N LEU A 13 7.46 -10.72 2.41
CA LEU A 13 6.16 -10.56 1.74
C LEU A 13 5.16 -9.72 2.58
N PRO A 14 4.84 -10.05 3.84
CA PRO A 14 3.94 -9.22 4.64
C PRO A 14 4.54 -7.84 4.94
N ALA A 15 5.86 -7.72 5.13
CA ALA A 15 6.50 -6.43 5.35
C ALA A 15 6.34 -5.48 4.16
N VAL A 16 6.56 -5.98 2.94
CA VAL A 16 6.36 -5.19 1.71
C VAL A 16 4.89 -4.83 1.51
N LEU A 17 3.96 -5.77 1.75
CA LEU A 17 2.53 -5.49 1.64
C LEU A 17 2.08 -4.37 2.58
N ILE A 18 2.52 -4.40 3.84
CA ILE A 18 2.21 -3.34 4.81
C ILE A 18 2.85 -2.02 4.38
N ALA A 19 4.13 -2.03 4.00
CA ALA A 19 4.84 -0.82 3.59
C ALA A 19 4.18 -0.16 2.35
N ALA A 20 3.86 -0.95 1.32
CA ALA A 20 3.19 -0.49 0.12
C ALA A 20 1.77 0.04 0.42
N THR A 21 1.00 -0.67 1.24
CA THR A 21 -0.36 -0.22 1.62
C THR A 21 -0.33 1.13 2.33
N CYS A 22 0.59 1.31 3.28
CA CYS A 22 0.76 2.58 3.97
C CYS A 22 1.24 3.70 3.03
N HIS A 23 2.12 3.38 2.07
CA HIS A 23 2.61 4.32 1.07
C HIS A 23 1.48 4.84 0.17
N GLU A 24 0.69 3.94 -0.42
CA GLU A 24 -0.41 4.30 -1.32
C GLU A 24 -1.56 4.98 -0.56
N PHE A 25 -1.85 4.55 0.67
CA PHE A 25 -2.78 5.25 1.53
C PHE A 25 -2.33 6.70 1.80
N ALA A 26 -1.03 6.93 2.01
CA ALA A 26 -0.50 8.28 2.23
C ALA A 26 -0.68 9.16 0.98
N HIS A 27 -0.44 8.62 -0.22
CA HIS A 27 -0.72 9.34 -1.47
C HIS A 27 -2.21 9.69 -1.60
N ALA A 28 -3.08 8.69 -1.41
CA ALA A 28 -4.53 8.88 -1.45
C ALA A 28 -5.00 9.93 -0.44
N LEU A 29 -4.45 9.91 0.77
CA LEU A 29 -4.75 10.87 1.83
C LEU A 29 -4.29 12.28 1.45
N VAL A 30 -3.06 12.45 0.98
CA VAL A 30 -2.53 13.76 0.60
C VAL A 30 -3.31 14.33 -0.59
N ALA A 31 -3.64 13.51 -1.59
CA ALA A 31 -4.46 13.93 -2.72
C ALA A 31 -5.87 14.41 -2.28
N ASP A 32 -6.56 13.64 -1.42
CA ASP A 32 -7.87 14.05 -0.87
C ASP A 32 -7.78 15.36 -0.07
N ARG A 33 -6.71 15.54 0.71
CA ARG A 33 -6.49 16.75 1.51
C ARG A 33 -6.10 17.97 0.68
N LEU A 34 -5.48 17.75 -0.47
CA LEU A 34 -5.18 18.81 -1.45
C LEU A 34 -6.34 19.09 -2.41
N GLY A 35 -7.47 18.39 -2.24
CA GLY A 35 -8.73 18.68 -2.92
C GLY A 35 -9.05 17.79 -4.11
N ASP A 36 -8.26 16.73 -4.38
CA ASP A 36 -8.64 15.70 -5.35
C ASP A 36 -9.63 14.71 -4.69
N PRO A 37 -10.93 14.70 -5.07
CA PRO A 37 -11.90 13.82 -4.46
C PRO A 37 -11.80 12.36 -4.95
N THR A 38 -11.00 12.08 -5.98
CA THR A 38 -10.93 10.77 -6.66
C THR A 38 -10.60 9.62 -5.70
N PRO A 39 -9.56 9.71 -4.82
CA PRO A 39 -9.21 8.61 -3.94
C PRO A 39 -10.32 8.26 -2.94
N ARG A 40 -11.06 9.26 -2.46
CA ARG A 40 -12.22 9.05 -1.59
C ARG A 40 -13.39 8.41 -2.34
N GLN A 41 -13.68 8.88 -3.55
CA GLN A 41 -14.77 8.34 -4.38
C GLN A 41 -14.53 6.88 -4.79
N LEU A 42 -13.27 6.52 -5.04
CA LEU A 42 -12.87 5.15 -5.37
C LEU A 42 -12.67 4.25 -4.14
N GLY A 43 -12.89 4.77 -2.92
CA GLY A 43 -12.73 4.00 -1.68
C GLY A 43 -11.27 3.64 -1.35
N ARG A 44 -10.30 4.40 -1.89
CA ARG A 44 -8.85 4.18 -1.69
C ARG A 44 -8.32 4.74 -0.36
N LEU A 45 -9.13 5.50 0.39
CA LEU A 45 -8.78 5.97 1.73
C LEU A 45 -8.94 4.87 2.81
N THR A 46 -8.22 3.76 2.64
CA THR A 46 -8.24 2.62 3.55
C THR A 46 -6.88 1.93 3.60
N LEU A 47 -6.60 1.24 4.71
CA LEU A 47 -5.41 0.39 4.88
C LEU A 47 -5.67 -1.06 4.42
N ASN A 48 -6.69 -1.28 3.59
CA ASN A 48 -6.90 -2.58 2.95
C ASN A 48 -5.92 -2.70 1.77
N PRO A 49 -4.91 -3.59 1.81
CA PRO A 49 -3.96 -3.76 0.70
C PRO A 49 -4.65 -4.05 -0.63
N LEU A 50 -5.78 -4.76 -0.60
CA LEU A 50 -6.45 -5.26 -1.80
C LEU A 50 -7.01 -4.16 -2.70
N VAL A 51 -7.35 -2.99 -2.16
CA VAL A 51 -7.90 -1.89 -2.97
C VAL A 51 -6.83 -1.05 -3.67
N HIS A 52 -5.56 -1.32 -3.36
CA HIS A 52 -4.37 -0.67 -3.92
C HIS A 52 -3.57 -1.63 -4.83
N LEU A 53 -4.15 -2.79 -5.18
CA LEU A 53 -3.55 -3.78 -6.09
C LEU A 53 -4.00 -3.55 -7.55
N ASP A 54 -4.14 -2.29 -7.97
CA ASP A 54 -4.48 -1.90 -9.34
C ASP A 54 -3.25 -1.68 -10.25
#